data_AF-A0A522BR76-F1
#
_entry.id   AF-A0A522BR76-F1
#
_cell.length_a   1.000
_cell.length_b   1.000
_cell.length_c   1.000
_cell.angle_alpha   90.00
_cell.angle_beta   90.00
_cell.angle_gamma   90.00
#
_symmetry.space_group_name_H-M   'P 1'
#
loop_
_entity.id
_entity.type
_entity.pdbx_description
1 polymer ?
#
loop_
_entity_poly.entity_id
_entity_poly.type
_entity_poly.pdbx_seq_one_letter_code
_entity_poly.pdbx_strand_id
1 'polypeptide(L)'
;MKFSVRQVFVAVTALAVAAAVIYGVILAGSPRLERSRQFDNQRVNHLQQISFGIESYYSRNKELPPTLSALSTSREIYIESVTDPEIEVFYEYRPTGKTTYELCANFDLPSEISQPGISKPFDSLTSKIWQHPAGRYCYALDSKTGVVSQKKSDGCVLMKETKTGKVDCYGCAGTVCKDPAPGWEKYDAPSQPGYIGIPYSCGAAASGCELAQ
;
A
#
# COMPACT_ATOMS: atom_id res chain seq x y z
N MET A 1 -1.59 -59.06 -28.13
CA MET A 1 -1.41 -57.88 -28.99
C MET A 1 0.08 -57.73 -29.30
N LYS A 2 0.50 -57.88 -30.56
CA LYS A 2 1.89 -57.60 -30.98
C LYS A 2 1.95 -56.15 -31.43
N PHE A 3 2.52 -55.27 -30.61
CA PHE A 3 2.76 -53.89 -31.02
C PHE A 3 3.88 -53.88 -32.06
N SER A 4 3.59 -53.39 -33.26
CA SER A 4 4.62 -53.19 -34.29
C SER A 4 5.59 -52.10 -33.83
N VAL A 5 6.87 -52.21 -34.20
CA VAL A 5 7.89 -51.17 -33.91
C VAL A 5 7.43 -49.78 -34.36
N ARG A 6 6.65 -49.70 -35.45
CA ARG A 6 6.03 -48.44 -35.92
C ARG A 6 5.01 -47.89 -34.93
N GLN A 7 4.21 -48.74 -34.30
CA GLN A 7 3.22 -48.33 -33.29
C GLN A 7 3.89 -47.85 -32.00
N VAL A 8 4.99 -48.52 -31.60
CA VAL A 8 5.78 -48.09 -30.44
C VAL A 8 6.43 -46.73 -30.69
N PHE A 9 7.03 -46.52 -31.87
CA PHE A 9 7.63 -45.23 -32.23
C PHE A 9 6.62 -44.09 -32.22
N VAL A 10 5.45 -44.27 -32.87
CA VAL A 10 4.38 -43.25 -32.90
C VAL A 10 3.87 -42.93 -31.48
N ALA A 11 3.67 -43.96 -30.65
CA ALA A 11 3.22 -43.76 -29.27
C ALA A 11 4.23 -42.96 -28.45
N VAL A 12 5.52 -43.29 -28.54
CA VAL A 12 6.60 -42.60 -27.81
C VAL A 12 6.73 -41.15 -28.28
N THR A 13 6.71 -40.90 -29.59
CA THR A 13 6.78 -39.52 -30.11
C THR A 13 5.57 -38.69 -29.71
N ALA A 14 4.37 -39.27 -29.75
CA ALA A 14 3.15 -38.59 -29.32
C ALA A 14 3.20 -38.25 -27.82
N LEU A 15 3.68 -39.18 -26.99
CA LEU A 15 3.88 -38.95 -25.55
C LEU A 15 4.91 -37.86 -25.28
N ALA A 16 6.03 -37.86 -26.00
CA ALA A 16 7.08 -36.85 -25.86
C ALA A 16 6.56 -35.45 -26.22
N VAL A 17 5.80 -35.32 -27.31
CA VAL A 17 5.18 -34.05 -27.70
C VAL A 17 4.14 -33.60 -26.66
N ALA A 18 3.28 -34.50 -26.19
CA ALA A 18 2.29 -34.18 -25.16
C ALA A 18 2.95 -33.71 -23.86
N ALA A 19 4.02 -34.39 -23.42
CA ALA A 19 4.78 -34.00 -22.24
C ALA A 19 5.43 -32.62 -22.40
N ALA A 20 6.04 -32.34 -23.57
CA ALA A 20 6.62 -31.04 -23.86
C ALA A 20 5.58 -29.91 -23.88
N VAL A 21 4.38 -30.15 -24.43
CA VAL A 21 3.27 -29.19 -24.43
C VAL A 21 2.76 -28.93 -23.01
N ILE A 22 2.49 -29.98 -22.23
CA ILE A 22 2.06 -29.85 -20.84
C ILE A 22 3.11 -29.08 -20.04
N TYR A 23 4.39 -29.43 -20.22
CA TYR A 23 5.51 -28.74 -19.57
C TYR A 23 5.61 -27.27 -20.00
N GLY A 24 5.38 -26.94 -21.27
CA GLY A 24 5.35 -25.55 -21.72
C GLY A 24 4.23 -24.74 -21.07
N VAL A 25 3.03 -25.32 -20.97
CA VAL A 25 1.85 -24.66 -20.38
C VAL A 25 2.02 -24.42 -18.89
N ILE A 26 2.57 -25.38 -18.14
CA ILE A 26 2.81 -25.18 -16.70
C ILE A 26 3.85 -24.09 -16.43
N LEU A 27 4.78 -23.86 -17.36
CA LEU A 27 5.85 -22.87 -17.21
C LEU A 27 5.34 -21.47 -17.54
N ALA A 28 4.43 -21.37 -18.52
CA ALA A 28 3.77 -20.13 -18.90
C ALA A 28 2.71 -19.66 -17.88
N GLY A 29 2.24 -20.55 -17.00
CA GLY A 29 1.18 -20.26 -16.04
C GLY A 29 -0.22 -20.32 -16.65
N SER A 30 -1.26 -20.16 -15.82
CA SER A 30 -2.64 -20.21 -16.31
C SER A 30 -3.06 -18.87 -16.92
N PRO A 31 -3.63 -18.83 -18.15
CA PRO A 31 -4.08 -17.59 -18.78
C PRO A 31 -5.10 -16.80 -17.97
N ARG A 32 -5.90 -17.50 -17.14
CA ARG A 32 -6.88 -16.86 -16.25
C ARG A 32 -6.20 -16.06 -15.15
N LEU A 33 -5.17 -16.64 -14.51
CA LEU A 33 -4.45 -15.98 -13.42
C LEU A 33 -3.71 -14.74 -13.91
N GLU A 34 -3.07 -14.83 -15.07
CA GLU A 34 -2.37 -13.68 -15.66
C GLU A 34 -3.33 -12.55 -16.04
N ARG A 35 -4.53 -12.90 -16.55
CA ARG A 35 -5.57 -11.91 -16.84
C ARG A 35 -6.05 -11.18 -15.58
N SER A 36 -6.33 -11.91 -14.49
CA SER A 36 -6.70 -11.31 -13.20
C SER A 36 -5.59 -10.40 -12.67
N ARG A 37 -4.32 -10.83 -12.77
CA ARG A 37 -3.17 -9.99 -12.39
C ARG A 37 -3.10 -8.69 -13.19
N GLN A 38 -3.39 -8.75 -14.50
CA GLN A 38 -3.41 -7.55 -15.34
C GLN A 38 -4.53 -6.60 -14.96
N PHE A 39 -5.73 -7.10 -14.64
CA PHE A 39 -6.81 -6.25 -14.15
C PHE A 39 -6.50 -5.63 -12.79
N ASP A 40 -5.92 -6.38 -11.85
CA ASP A 40 -5.48 -5.83 -10.56
C ASP A 40 -4.42 -4.74 -10.72
N ASN A 41 -3.45 -4.92 -11.62
CA ASN A 41 -2.46 -3.89 -11.94
C ASN A 41 -3.11 -2.63 -12.54
N GLN A 42 -4.10 -2.79 -13.41
CA GLN A 42 -4.87 -1.66 -13.96
C GLN A 42 -5.68 -0.95 -12.87
N ARG A 43 -6.33 -1.69 -11.96
CA ARG A 43 -7.03 -1.12 -10.80
C ARG A 43 -6.09 -0.27 -9.95
N VAL A 44 -4.91 -0.79 -9.61
CA VAL A 44 -3.88 -0.05 -8.87
C VAL A 44 -3.47 1.23 -9.62
N ASN A 45 -3.22 1.13 -10.94
CA ASN A 45 -2.85 2.28 -11.76
C ASN A 45 -3.95 3.36 -11.78
N HIS A 46 -5.21 2.97 -11.93
CA HIS A 46 -6.34 3.91 -11.87
C HIS A 46 -6.41 4.60 -10.49
N LEU A 47 -6.34 3.83 -9.40
CA LEU A 47 -6.38 4.40 -8.06
C LEU A 47 -5.20 5.35 -7.78
N GLN A 48 -4.00 5.05 -8.29
CA GLN A 48 -2.85 5.93 -8.24
C GLN A 48 -3.13 7.27 -8.93
N GLN A 49 -3.59 7.22 -10.18
CA GLN A 49 -3.92 8.42 -10.95
C GLN A 49 -5.03 9.24 -10.28
N ILE A 50 -6.06 8.58 -9.74
CA ILE A 50 -7.13 9.22 -8.97
C ILE A 50 -6.56 9.90 -7.72
N SER A 51 -5.66 9.24 -6.98
CA SER A 51 -5.06 9.80 -5.77
C SER A 51 -4.27 11.09 -6.09
N PHE A 52 -3.49 11.10 -7.17
CA PHE A 52 -2.81 12.31 -7.66
C PHE A 52 -3.80 13.38 -8.11
N GLY A 53 -4.90 12.99 -8.75
CA GLY A 53 -6.02 13.88 -9.07
C GLY A 53 -6.57 14.60 -7.84
N ILE A 54 -6.82 13.85 -6.77
CA ILE A 54 -7.35 14.35 -5.49
C ILE A 54 -6.34 15.28 -4.81
N GLU A 55 -5.06 14.91 -4.76
CA GLU A 55 -3.99 15.74 -4.20
C GLU A 55 -3.92 17.10 -4.92
N SER A 56 -3.92 17.09 -6.26
CA SER A 56 -3.87 18.30 -7.05
C SER A 56 -5.13 19.16 -6.90
N TYR A 57 -6.32 18.54 -6.88
CA TYR A 57 -7.58 19.24 -6.58
C TYR A 57 -7.52 19.93 -5.21
N TYR A 58 -7.07 19.20 -4.18
CA TYR A 58 -6.91 19.73 -2.83
C TYR A 58 -5.89 20.88 -2.79
N SER A 59 -4.78 20.77 -3.52
CA SER A 59 -3.77 21.82 -3.56
C SER A 59 -4.32 23.15 -4.09
N ARG A 60 -5.21 23.11 -5.08
CA ARG A 60 -5.87 24.29 -5.67
C ARG A 60 -7.04 24.81 -4.83
N ASN A 61 -7.92 23.92 -4.39
CA ASN A 61 -9.20 24.29 -3.79
C ASN A 61 -9.15 24.33 -2.25
N LYS A 62 -8.09 23.79 -1.64
CA LYS A 62 -7.93 23.60 -0.19
C LYS A 62 -9.01 22.73 0.47
N GLU A 63 -9.76 21.99 -0.34
CA GLU A 63 -10.84 21.10 0.04
C GLU A 63 -10.80 19.83 -0.81
N LEU A 64 -11.30 18.71 -0.27
CA LEU A 64 -11.40 17.46 -1.00
C LEU A 64 -12.49 17.55 -2.09
N PRO A 65 -12.32 16.87 -3.23
CA PRO A 65 -13.34 16.85 -4.26
C PRO A 65 -14.62 16.20 -3.73
N PRO A 66 -15.82 16.73 -4.07
CA PRO A 66 -17.07 16.15 -3.60
C PRO A 66 -17.35 14.78 -4.23
N THR A 67 -16.84 14.53 -5.44
CA THR A 67 -16.98 13.28 -6.19
C THR A 67 -15.76 13.04 -7.07
N LEU A 68 -15.52 11.79 -7.48
CA LEU A 68 -14.46 11.47 -8.45
C LEU A 68 -14.69 12.14 -9.81
N SER A 69 -15.95 12.37 -10.20
CA SER A 69 -16.29 13.07 -11.45
C SER A 69 -15.78 14.51 -11.47
N ALA A 70 -15.60 15.16 -10.31
CA ALA A 70 -15.03 16.51 -10.23
C ALA A 70 -13.56 16.56 -10.70
N LEU A 71 -12.85 15.43 -10.69
CA LEU A 71 -11.46 15.33 -11.15
C LEU A 71 -11.33 15.39 -12.67
N SER A 72 -12.37 14.97 -13.40
CA SER A 72 -12.38 14.95 -14.87
C SER A 72 -12.28 16.34 -15.52
N THR A 73 -12.50 17.40 -14.75
CA THR A 73 -12.49 18.78 -15.25
C THR A 73 -11.07 19.36 -15.37
N SER A 74 -10.08 18.80 -14.68
CA SER A 74 -8.71 19.33 -14.72
C SER A 74 -7.92 18.80 -15.92
N ARG A 75 -7.66 19.66 -16.91
CA ARG A 75 -6.82 19.36 -18.09
C ARG A 75 -5.35 19.02 -17.77
N GLU A 76 -4.92 19.27 -16.54
CA GLU A 76 -3.52 19.14 -16.10
C GLU A 76 -3.14 17.74 -15.63
N ILE A 77 -4.13 16.87 -15.38
CA ILE A 77 -3.91 15.54 -14.78
C ILE A 77 -4.52 14.49 -15.67
N TYR A 78 -3.71 13.49 -16.02
CA TYR A 78 -4.20 12.33 -16.73
C TYR A 78 -4.83 11.34 -15.74
N ILE A 79 -6.12 11.06 -15.94
CA ILE A 79 -6.85 10.00 -15.28
C ILE A 79 -7.44 9.13 -16.39
N GLU A 80 -6.89 7.92 -16.54
CA GLU A 80 -7.28 6.95 -17.55
C GLU A 80 -8.73 6.52 -17.37
N SER A 81 -9.09 6.16 -16.14
CA SER A 81 -10.46 5.79 -15.78
C SER A 81 -10.72 5.99 -14.29
N VAL A 82 -12.00 6.24 -13.97
CA VAL A 82 -12.55 6.24 -12.61
C VAL A 82 -13.45 5.01 -12.36
N THR A 83 -13.50 4.08 -13.30
CA THR A 83 -14.28 2.85 -13.24
C THR A 83 -13.40 1.61 -13.30
N ASP A 84 -13.86 0.54 -12.66
CA ASP A 84 -13.24 -0.77 -12.69
C ASP A 84 -13.24 -1.34 -14.12
N PRO A 85 -12.09 -1.83 -14.63
CA PRO A 85 -11.97 -2.30 -16.01
C PRO A 85 -12.67 -3.64 -16.28
N GLU A 86 -13.06 -4.38 -15.24
CA GLU A 86 -13.74 -5.68 -15.38
C GLU A 86 -15.22 -5.59 -15.06
N ILE A 87 -15.59 -4.90 -13.97
CA ILE A 87 -16.98 -4.83 -13.49
C ILE A 87 -17.70 -3.58 -14.05
N GLU A 88 -16.97 -2.63 -14.61
CA GLU A 88 -17.48 -1.35 -15.17
C GLU A 88 -18.23 -0.46 -14.15
N VAL A 89 -17.88 -0.58 -12.86
CA VAL A 89 -18.45 0.22 -11.76
C VAL A 89 -17.44 1.26 -11.29
N PHE A 90 -17.89 2.44 -10.87
CA PHE A 90 -17.02 3.46 -10.29
C PHE A 90 -16.24 2.95 -9.07
N TYR A 91 -14.98 3.36 -8.95
CA TYR A 91 -14.24 3.14 -7.71
C TYR A 91 -14.91 3.86 -6.54
N GLU A 92 -14.85 3.21 -5.37
CA GLU A 92 -15.43 3.81 -4.18
C GLU A 92 -14.48 4.86 -3.63
N TYR A 93 -15.03 6.05 -3.38
CA TYR A 93 -14.33 7.18 -2.80
C TYR A 93 -15.10 7.72 -1.60
N ARG A 94 -14.42 7.85 -0.47
CA ARG A 94 -15.03 8.37 0.75
C ARG A 94 -14.11 9.36 1.47
N PRO A 95 -14.47 10.66 1.54
CA PRO A 95 -13.81 11.57 2.46
C PRO A 95 -14.03 11.11 3.91
N THR A 96 -12.94 10.96 4.67
CA THR A 96 -12.98 10.55 6.10
C THR A 96 -12.59 11.69 7.04
N GLY A 97 -12.03 12.78 6.51
CA GLY A 97 -11.63 13.96 7.25
C GLY A 97 -11.42 15.17 6.35
N LYS A 98 -10.68 16.18 6.84
CA LYS A 98 -10.40 17.42 6.08
C LYS A 98 -9.41 17.22 4.92
N THR A 99 -8.50 16.27 5.07
CA THR A 99 -7.46 15.91 4.10
C THR A 99 -7.38 14.42 3.85
N THR A 100 -8.06 13.62 4.69
CA THR A 100 -8.00 12.17 4.63
C THR A 100 -9.20 11.61 3.89
N TYR A 101 -8.96 10.56 3.12
CA TYR A 101 -9.98 9.88 2.33
C TYR A 101 -9.65 8.41 2.14
N GLU A 102 -10.65 7.63 1.76
CA GLU A 102 -10.51 6.23 1.38
C GLU A 102 -10.77 6.07 -0.12
N LEU A 103 -9.95 5.23 -0.76
CA LEU A 103 -10.17 4.71 -2.10
C LEU A 103 -10.25 3.20 -2.05
N CYS A 104 -11.33 2.62 -2.56
CA CYS A 104 -11.51 1.17 -2.56
C CYS A 104 -11.65 0.59 -3.96
N ALA A 105 -11.13 -0.62 -4.12
CA ALA A 105 -11.33 -1.48 -5.29
C ALA A 105 -11.51 -2.93 -4.84
N ASN A 106 -11.95 -3.78 -5.77
CA ASN A 106 -12.04 -5.22 -5.57
C ASN A 106 -10.93 -5.90 -6.37
N PHE A 107 -10.03 -6.60 -5.68
CA PHE A 107 -8.88 -7.26 -6.29
C PHE A 107 -9.10 -8.76 -6.39
N ASP A 108 -8.67 -9.37 -7.48
CA ASP A 108 -8.80 -10.82 -7.68
C ASP A 108 -7.71 -11.59 -6.95
N LEU A 109 -6.51 -11.03 -6.90
CA LEU A 109 -5.32 -11.65 -6.35
C LEU A 109 -4.69 -10.78 -5.26
N PRO A 110 -4.02 -11.38 -4.26
CA PRO A 110 -3.20 -10.60 -3.35
C PRO A 110 -1.96 -10.08 -4.08
N SER A 111 -1.49 -8.90 -3.71
CA SER A 111 -0.21 -8.39 -4.22
C SER A 111 0.92 -9.37 -3.87
N GLU A 112 1.83 -9.60 -4.82
CA GLU A 112 3.05 -10.36 -4.54
C GLU A 112 3.94 -9.53 -3.62
N ILE A 113 4.02 -9.91 -2.35
CA ILE A 113 5.01 -9.35 -1.43
C ILE A 113 6.37 -9.81 -1.93
N SER A 114 7.16 -8.87 -2.47
CA SER A 114 8.57 -9.13 -2.80
C SER A 114 9.25 -9.76 -1.58
N GLN A 115 9.70 -11.01 -1.71
CA GLN A 115 10.45 -11.67 -0.65
C GLN A 115 11.66 -10.79 -0.29
N PRO A 116 11.98 -10.63 1.02
CA PRO A 116 13.16 -9.88 1.42
C PRO A 116 14.41 -10.59 0.87
N GLY A 117 14.98 -10.06 -0.22
CA GLY A 117 16.16 -10.63 -0.87
C GLY A 117 16.22 -10.50 -2.39
N ILE A 118 15.10 -10.26 -3.08
CA ILE A 118 15.09 -9.98 -4.53
C ILE A 118 14.48 -8.59 -4.74
N SER A 119 15.25 -7.55 -4.37
CA SER A 119 14.87 -6.17 -4.68
C SER A 119 14.98 -5.97 -6.19
N LYS A 120 13.82 -5.88 -6.88
CA LYS A 120 13.80 -5.18 -8.16
C LYS A 120 14.29 -3.76 -7.89
N PRO A 121 15.18 -3.17 -8.71
CA PRO A 121 15.84 -1.89 -8.45
C PRO A 121 14.89 -0.66 -8.44
N PHE A 122 13.57 -0.88 -8.49
CA PHE A 122 12.53 0.14 -8.52
C PHE A 122 11.40 -0.17 -7.53
N ASP A 123 11.74 -0.56 -6.30
CA ASP A 123 10.75 -0.62 -5.22
C ASP A 123 10.61 0.79 -4.61
N SER A 124 9.99 1.68 -5.38
CA SER A 124 9.68 3.04 -4.96
C SER A 124 8.79 2.97 -3.72
N LEU A 125 8.99 3.82 -2.71
CA LEU A 125 8.12 3.86 -1.51
C LEU A 125 6.62 3.95 -1.85
N THR A 126 6.29 4.43 -3.06
CA THR A 126 4.96 4.39 -3.66
C THR A 126 4.42 2.98 -3.92
N SER A 127 5.21 2.02 -4.46
CA SER A 127 4.75 0.65 -4.75
C SER A 127 4.27 -0.09 -3.50
N LYS A 128 4.90 0.17 -2.34
CA LYS A 128 4.55 -0.46 -1.08
C LYS A 128 3.20 0.00 -0.53
N ILE A 129 2.80 1.24 -0.81
CA ILE A 129 1.51 1.80 -0.36
C ILE A 129 0.34 1.10 -1.08
N TRP A 130 0.55 0.70 -2.32
CA TRP A 130 -0.48 0.09 -3.17
C TRP A 130 -0.59 -1.43 -3.03
N GLN A 131 -0.03 -2.00 -1.97
CA GLN A 131 -0.24 -3.42 -1.65
C GLN A 131 -1.65 -3.69 -1.13
N HIS A 132 -2.24 -4.80 -1.55
CA HIS A 132 -3.60 -5.22 -1.19
C HIS A 132 -3.72 -6.73 -1.01
N PRO A 133 -4.65 -7.21 -0.17
CA PRO A 133 -5.12 -8.59 -0.21
C PRO A 133 -6.00 -8.82 -1.45
N ALA A 134 -6.37 -10.08 -1.68
CA ALA A 134 -7.50 -10.38 -2.57
C ALA A 134 -8.82 -9.94 -1.92
N GLY A 135 -9.79 -9.57 -2.75
CA GLY A 135 -11.10 -9.05 -2.37
C GLY A 135 -11.15 -7.53 -2.29
N ARG A 136 -12.25 -7.03 -1.72
CA ARG A 136 -12.47 -5.60 -1.51
C ARG A 136 -11.47 -5.04 -0.50
N TYR A 137 -10.69 -4.06 -0.92
CA TYR A 137 -9.72 -3.37 -0.06
C TYR A 137 -9.80 -1.86 -0.23
N CYS A 138 -9.62 -1.12 0.87
CA CYS A 138 -9.67 0.33 0.92
C CYS A 138 -8.34 0.90 1.41
N TYR A 139 -7.73 1.78 0.61
CA TYR A 139 -6.54 2.53 0.97
C TYR A 139 -6.93 3.80 1.73
N ALA A 140 -6.37 3.99 2.92
CA ALA A 140 -6.50 5.24 3.66
C ALA A 140 -5.37 6.21 3.24
N LEU A 141 -5.74 7.29 2.55
CA LEU A 141 -4.81 8.24 1.94
C LEU A 141 -5.03 9.66 2.47
N ASP A 142 -3.97 10.47 2.42
CA ASP A 142 -4.01 11.88 2.79
C ASP A 142 -3.63 12.73 1.58
N SER A 143 -4.43 13.77 1.29
CA SER A 143 -4.28 14.63 0.12
C SER A 143 -3.08 15.58 0.19
N LYS A 144 -2.32 15.62 1.29
CA LYS A 144 -1.08 16.40 1.44
C LYS A 144 0.17 15.53 1.39
N THR A 145 0.08 14.28 1.85
CA THR A 145 1.25 13.40 2.01
C THR A 145 1.16 12.11 1.20
N GLY A 146 0.07 11.89 0.45
CA GLY A 146 -0.18 10.69 -0.37
C GLY A 146 -0.47 9.43 0.44
N VAL A 147 -0.29 9.46 1.77
CA VAL A 147 -0.54 8.36 2.71
C VAL A 147 -1.07 8.99 3.99
N VAL A 148 -2.19 8.50 4.52
CA VAL A 148 -2.46 8.72 5.96
C VAL A 148 -1.33 7.98 6.63
N SER A 149 -0.40 8.71 7.23
CA SER A 149 0.69 8.11 7.99
C SER A 149 0.06 7.17 9.01
N GLN A 150 -0.07 5.89 8.68
CA GLN A 150 -0.03 4.82 9.65
C GLN A 150 1.42 4.76 10.13
N LYS A 151 1.90 5.86 10.69
CA LYS A 151 2.81 5.81 11.82
C LYS A 151 1.99 5.27 12.98
N LYS A 152 1.65 3.98 12.90
CA LYS A 152 1.87 3.17 14.08
C LYS A 152 3.39 3.21 14.21
N SER A 153 3.90 4.07 15.07
CA SER A 153 5.34 4.23 15.20
C SER A 153 5.89 2.88 15.65
N ASP A 154 6.54 2.17 14.71
CA ASP A 154 7.36 0.99 14.98
C ASP A 154 8.60 1.45 15.76
N GLY A 155 8.37 1.97 16.97
CA GLY A 155 9.34 2.70 17.76
C GLY A 155 8.65 3.59 18.80
N CYS A 156 9.28 3.65 19.97
CA CYS A 156 8.87 4.52 21.07
C CYS A 156 9.38 5.94 20.82
N VAL A 157 8.50 6.93 20.89
CA VAL A 157 8.78 8.34 20.59
C VAL A 157 8.48 9.19 21.83
N LEU A 158 9.39 10.13 22.10
CA LEU A 158 9.20 11.16 23.13
C LEU A 158 8.19 12.21 22.66
N MET A 159 7.20 12.46 23.50
CA MET A 159 6.19 13.49 23.29
C MET A 159 6.08 14.40 24.50
N LYS A 160 5.63 15.63 24.27
CA LYS A 160 5.38 16.65 25.27
C LYS A 160 3.94 17.13 25.19
N GLU A 161 3.28 17.22 26.32
CA GLU A 161 1.94 17.79 26.42
C GLU A 161 1.98 19.30 26.26
N THR A 162 1.19 19.85 25.33
CA THR A 162 1.21 21.29 24.98
C THR A 162 0.75 22.17 26.15
N LYS A 163 -0.12 21.66 27.04
CA LYS A 163 -0.69 22.44 28.15
C LYS A 163 0.17 22.45 29.40
N THR A 164 0.71 21.30 29.79
CA THR A 164 1.43 21.13 31.07
C THR A 164 2.94 21.09 30.89
N GLY A 165 3.40 20.84 29.66
CA GLY A 165 4.80 20.59 29.36
C GLY A 165 5.32 19.23 29.84
N LYS A 166 4.43 18.35 30.33
CA LYS A 166 4.80 16.98 30.75
C LYS A 166 5.38 16.21 29.56
N VAL A 167 6.47 15.49 29.80
CA VAL A 167 7.12 14.63 28.81
C VAL A 167 6.77 13.17 29.11
N ASP A 168 6.45 12.39 28.08
CA ASP A 168 6.16 10.96 28.18
C ASP A 168 6.43 10.25 26.85
N CYS A 169 6.50 8.93 26.91
CA CYS A 169 6.75 8.01 25.80
C CYS A 169 5.46 7.44 25.23
N TYR A 170 5.35 7.46 23.91
CA TYR A 170 4.22 6.91 23.15
C TYR A 170 4.70 6.16 21.91
N GLY A 171 3.86 5.26 21.39
CA GLY A 171 4.18 4.39 20.26
C GLY A 171 4.04 2.92 20.60
N CYS A 172 4.65 2.05 19.79
CA CYS A 172 4.55 0.61 19.97
C CYS A 172 5.93 -0.04 20.21
N ALA A 173 5.99 -0.89 21.24
CA ALA A 173 7.08 -1.83 21.47
C ALA A 173 6.59 -3.23 21.09
N GLY A 174 6.83 -3.64 19.85
CA GLY A 174 6.26 -4.87 19.30
C GLY A 174 4.73 -4.78 19.19
N THR A 175 4.01 -5.63 19.92
CA THR A 175 2.53 -5.67 19.92
C THR A 175 1.88 -4.79 20.98
N VAL A 176 2.66 -4.25 21.93
CA VAL A 176 2.14 -3.42 23.04
C VAL A 176 2.27 -1.95 22.65
N CYS A 177 1.14 -1.25 22.57
CA CYS A 177 1.06 0.14 22.11
C CYS A 177 0.51 1.06 23.20
N LYS A 178 1.08 2.26 23.28
CA LYS A 178 0.64 3.35 24.13
C LYS A 178 0.36 4.56 23.26
N ASP A 179 -0.93 4.89 23.09
CA ASP A 179 -1.36 5.99 22.24
C ASP A 179 -1.49 7.30 23.02
N PRO A 180 -1.08 8.44 22.44
CA PRO A 180 -1.21 9.73 23.09
C PRO A 180 -2.64 10.26 23.04
N ALA A 181 -3.07 10.88 24.13
CA ALA A 181 -4.30 11.67 24.14
C ALA A 181 -4.16 12.93 23.24
N PRO A 182 -5.27 13.59 22.86
CA PRO A 182 -5.19 14.87 22.15
C PRO A 182 -4.43 15.93 22.96
N GLY A 183 -3.53 16.68 22.31
CA GLY A 183 -2.72 17.72 22.97
C GLY A 183 -1.29 17.30 23.33
N TRP A 184 -0.82 16.17 22.79
CA TRP A 184 0.57 15.76 22.84
C TRP A 184 1.24 15.96 21.49
N GLU A 185 2.43 16.57 21.50
CA GLU A 185 3.23 16.84 20.31
C GLU A 185 4.61 16.18 20.46
N LYS A 186 5.30 15.93 19.35
CA LYS A 186 6.64 15.33 19.38
C LYS A 186 7.61 16.25 20.13
N TYR A 187 8.37 15.68 21.05
CA TYR A 187 9.38 16.44 21.79
C TYR A 187 10.70 16.43 21.02
N ASP A 188 10.89 17.45 20.18
CA ASP A 188 12.12 17.65 19.41
C ASP A 188 13.09 18.57 20.16
N ALA A 189 14.39 18.31 20.02
CA ALA A 189 15.43 19.11 20.65
C ALA A 189 15.44 20.54 20.05
N PRO A 190 15.38 21.60 20.86
CA PRO A 190 15.48 22.97 20.36
C PRO A 190 16.82 23.22 19.66
N SER A 191 16.76 23.88 18.50
CA SER A 191 17.89 24.19 17.64
C SER A 191 18.69 25.44 18.09
N GLN A 192 18.86 25.63 19.41
CA GLN A 192 19.56 26.80 19.96
C GLN A 192 21.02 26.47 20.33
N PRO A 193 21.98 27.39 20.08
CA PRO A 193 23.36 27.21 20.48
C PRO A 193 23.47 27.16 22.02
N GLY A 194 24.09 26.10 22.55
CA GLY A 194 24.20 25.85 23.99
C GLY A 194 23.19 24.85 24.55
N TYR A 195 22.33 24.24 23.72
CA TYR A 195 21.42 23.19 24.17
C TYR A 195 22.18 21.88 24.46
N ILE A 196 22.08 21.40 25.70
CA ILE A 196 22.76 20.21 26.22
C ILE A 196 22.07 18.88 25.87
N GLY A 197 21.05 18.90 25.00
CA GLY A 197 20.27 17.74 24.62
C GLY A 197 19.02 17.53 25.49
N ILE A 198 18.16 16.61 25.06
CA ILE A 198 16.98 16.20 25.82
C ILE A 198 17.46 15.21 26.91
N PRO A 199 17.23 15.48 28.21
CA PRO A 199 17.69 14.62 29.31
C PRO A 199 16.82 13.35 29.48
N TYR A 200 16.00 13.03 28.48
CA TYR A 200 15.05 11.93 28.50
C TYR A 200 15.26 11.11 27.23
N SER A 201 15.20 9.79 27.37
CA SER A 201 15.21 8.87 26.23
C SER A 201 13.99 7.97 26.28
N CYS A 202 13.57 7.49 25.11
CA CYS A 202 12.41 6.62 24.98
C CYS A 202 12.86 5.22 24.60
N GLY A 203 12.51 4.25 25.42
CA GLY A 203 12.89 2.86 25.24
C GLY A 203 11.69 1.94 25.07
N ALA A 204 11.92 0.81 24.41
CA ALA A 204 10.99 -0.31 24.42
C ALA A 204 11.22 -1.17 25.67
N ALA A 205 10.15 -1.46 26.39
CA ALA A 205 10.10 -2.32 27.58
C ALA A 205 9.00 -3.38 27.44
N ALA A 206 8.96 -4.35 28.36
CA ALA A 206 7.96 -5.43 28.34
C ALA A 206 6.52 -4.92 28.50
N SER A 207 6.35 -3.76 29.14
CA SER A 207 5.08 -3.04 29.37
C SER A 207 4.69 -2.11 28.22
N GLY A 208 5.52 -1.98 27.17
CA GLY A 208 5.31 -1.01 26.08
C GLY A 208 6.43 0.02 26.00
N CYS A 209 6.09 1.26 25.69
CA CYS A 209 7.05 2.36 25.60
C CYS A 209 7.21 3.07 26.94
N GLU A 210 8.45 3.14 27.44
CA GLU A 210 8.79 3.72 28.75
C GLU A 210 9.86 4.81 28.63
N LEU A 211 9.77 5.79 29.54
CA LEU A 211 10.77 6.82 29.71
C LEU A 211 11.98 6.26 30.47
N ALA A 212 13.16 6.47 29.90
CA ALA A 212 14.43 6.30 30.60
C ALA A 212 15.01 7.70 30.87
N GLN A 213 15.27 7.97 32.15
CA GLN A 213 15.93 9.18 32.64
C GLN A 213 17.42 8.93 32.82
#